data_AF-A0A848LB84-F1
#
_entry.id   AF-A0A848LB84-F1
#
_cell.length_a   1.000
_cell.length_b   1.000
_cell.length_c   1.000
_cell.angle_alpha   90.00
_cell.angle_beta   90.00
_cell.angle_gamma   90.00
#
_symmetry.space_group_name_H-M   'P 1'
#
loop_
_entity.id
_entity.type
_entity.pdbx_description
1 polymer ?
#
loop_
_entity_poly.entity_id
_entity_poly.type
_entity_poly.pdbx_seq_one_letter_code
_entity_poly.pdbx_strand_id
1 'polypeptide(L)'
;MTPTERTIARLPAHLRRFVVSQDYAAYTARDQAVWRNILGKLRGHLADKAHSVYLEGLEATGIGSECIPSLDEMNEKLSRLGWACVGVRGFIPPAVFTELQALGVLAIAADIRTHEHIEYTPAPDIVHESAGHAPIIANRRYAEYLKACGLVGFKSIASVEDQAVFEAIRNLSVVKEDPDASEEEVAHAQARLEAASASRRFVSESTRASRLYWWTAEYGLIGDLERPRIYGAGILSSIGEAKHCLTPAVKKLPLSVACADTDYDITRMQPQLFVARDFEHLFEVLREFESTLAWKRGGDFGLEEARRARTVNHLVLADGREVTGRVLEMVAAPRPLASGLTTALVYMDGPILSSREGKAGGEKPWNGSALVAFGQAALPERGPFKLALESGLVLEGFAAGGGEVLALRGRLAGRELDLPAVTKLFVSTHLPSVAGGPADPETWDRWFGEMSAFSEGDGEAKARSRKALALHPSLAALYREVRQMREARTVKPERLAQIAAAATDFPDDWLLRTEVEELRAPRA
;
A
#
# COMPACT_ATOMS: atom_id res chain seq x y z
N MET A 1 22.06 12.45 -12.56
CA MET A 1 20.94 11.77 -11.90
C MET A 1 20.69 10.44 -12.59
N THR A 2 20.75 9.33 -11.87
CA THR A 2 20.39 7.99 -12.36
C THR A 2 18.89 7.93 -12.71
N PRO A 3 18.41 6.90 -13.45
CA PRO A 3 16.99 6.68 -13.68
C PRO A 3 16.15 6.73 -12.40
N THR A 4 16.59 6.07 -11.33
CA THR A 4 15.89 6.03 -10.04
C THR A 4 15.87 7.40 -9.38
N GLU A 5 16.99 8.13 -9.35
CA GLU A 5 17.03 9.50 -8.78
C GLU A 5 16.06 10.45 -9.50
N ARG A 6 15.90 10.30 -10.83
CA ARG A 6 14.91 11.07 -11.60
C ARG A 6 13.47 10.71 -11.22
N THR A 7 13.18 9.43 -10.97
CA THR A 7 11.87 8.99 -10.48
C THR A 7 11.58 9.60 -9.11
N ILE A 8 12.51 9.49 -8.15
CA ILE A 8 12.35 10.03 -6.80
C ILE A 8 12.09 11.55 -6.82
N ALA A 9 12.82 12.29 -7.65
CA ALA A 9 12.65 13.74 -7.77
C ALA A 9 11.29 14.17 -8.36
N ARG A 10 10.58 13.28 -9.05
CA ARG A 10 9.24 13.52 -9.61
C ARG A 10 8.12 13.17 -8.63
N LEU A 11 8.40 12.40 -7.58
CA LEU A 11 7.39 12.09 -6.58
C LEU A 11 6.94 13.36 -5.83
N PRO A 12 5.67 13.43 -5.41
CA PRO A 12 5.21 14.38 -4.41
C PRO A 12 6.13 14.42 -3.19
N ALA A 13 6.34 15.61 -2.63
CA ALA A 13 7.34 15.81 -1.58
C ALA A 13 7.08 14.95 -0.33
N HIS A 14 5.80 14.78 0.04
CA HIS A 14 5.40 13.97 1.19
C HIS A 14 5.72 12.48 1.04
N LEU A 15 5.79 11.97 -0.19
CA LEU A 15 6.14 10.56 -0.45
C LEU A 15 7.64 10.29 -0.38
N ARG A 16 8.49 11.29 -0.65
CA ARG A 16 9.95 11.09 -0.77
C ARG A 16 10.61 10.62 0.52
N ARG A 17 10.02 10.92 1.69
CA ARG A 17 10.55 10.48 2.99
C ARG A 17 10.48 8.97 3.23
N PHE A 18 9.58 8.28 2.52
CA PHE A 18 9.40 6.82 2.60
C PHE A 18 10.27 6.06 1.60
N VAL A 19 11.00 6.80 0.76
CA VAL A 19 11.74 6.26 -0.36
C VAL A 19 13.23 6.32 -0.10
N VAL A 20 13.95 5.26 -0.47
CA VAL A 20 15.38 5.12 -0.24
C VAL A 20 16.11 4.64 -1.48
N SER A 21 17.39 4.98 -1.55
CA SER A 21 18.27 4.49 -2.61
C SER A 21 18.59 3.01 -2.41
N GLN A 22 18.66 2.26 -3.51
CA GLN A 22 19.13 0.88 -3.49
C GLN A 22 20.65 0.86 -3.34
N ASP A 23 21.15 0.40 -2.19
CA ASP A 23 22.56 0.02 -2.07
C ASP A 23 22.75 -1.36 -2.70
N TYR A 24 23.07 -1.38 -3.99
CA TYR A 24 23.28 -2.62 -4.74
C TYR A 24 24.56 -3.35 -4.31
N ALA A 25 25.58 -2.63 -3.83
CA ALA A 25 26.85 -3.22 -3.43
C ALA A 25 26.73 -4.07 -2.16
N ALA A 26 25.72 -3.81 -1.33
CA ALA A 26 25.45 -4.58 -0.13
C ALA A 26 24.75 -5.93 -0.38
N TYR A 27 24.44 -6.33 -1.63
CA TYR A 27 24.05 -7.72 -1.94
C TYR A 27 25.26 -8.63 -2.01
N THR A 28 25.25 -9.68 -1.18
CA THR A 28 26.30 -10.69 -1.15
C THR A 28 26.24 -11.63 -2.35
N ALA A 29 27.29 -12.42 -2.55
CA ALA A 29 27.27 -13.47 -3.57
C ALA A 29 26.22 -14.56 -3.27
N ARG A 30 25.90 -14.82 -1.98
CA ARG A 30 24.83 -15.74 -1.60
C ARG A 30 23.45 -15.18 -1.95
N ASP A 31 23.22 -13.89 -1.75
CA ASP A 31 21.97 -13.21 -2.15
C ASP A 31 21.70 -13.37 -3.65
N GLN A 32 22.73 -13.18 -4.46
CA GLN A 32 22.66 -13.39 -5.92
C GLN A 32 22.36 -14.85 -6.30
N ALA A 33 22.84 -15.82 -5.52
CA ALA A 33 22.51 -17.24 -5.70
C ALA A 33 21.08 -17.57 -5.28
N VAL A 34 20.59 -16.98 -4.17
CA VAL A 34 19.19 -17.11 -3.73
C VAL A 34 18.24 -16.63 -4.82
N TRP A 35 18.49 -15.43 -5.36
CA TRP A 35 17.71 -14.88 -6.49
C TRP A 35 17.67 -15.85 -7.68
N ARG A 36 18.86 -16.30 -8.14
CA ARG A 36 19.00 -17.18 -9.29
C ARG A 36 18.25 -18.49 -9.10
N ASN A 37 18.38 -19.10 -7.93
CA ASN A 37 17.71 -20.35 -7.61
C ASN A 37 16.19 -20.20 -7.61
N ILE A 38 15.68 -19.15 -6.97
CA ILE A 38 14.23 -18.90 -6.91
C ILE A 38 13.69 -18.64 -8.32
N LEU A 39 14.28 -17.71 -9.05
CA LEU A 39 13.77 -17.33 -10.36
C LEU A 39 13.94 -18.45 -11.40
N GLY A 40 15.00 -19.25 -11.32
CA GLY A 40 15.18 -20.46 -12.13
C GLY A 40 14.04 -21.46 -11.93
N LYS A 41 13.72 -21.78 -10.68
CA LYS A 41 12.60 -22.68 -10.33
C LYS A 41 11.25 -22.12 -10.76
N LEU A 42 11.00 -20.84 -10.50
CA LEU A 42 9.75 -20.16 -10.85
C LEU A 42 9.57 -20.10 -12.37
N ARG A 43 10.58 -19.70 -13.15
CA ARG A 43 10.47 -19.65 -14.62
C ARG A 43 10.14 -21.01 -15.22
N GLY A 44 10.78 -22.07 -14.75
CA GLY A 44 10.49 -23.43 -15.21
C GLY A 44 9.07 -23.88 -14.86
N HIS A 45 8.63 -23.67 -13.62
CA HIS A 45 7.30 -24.09 -13.16
C HIS A 45 6.17 -23.26 -13.76
N LEU A 46 6.39 -21.96 -13.97
CA LEU A 46 5.37 -21.01 -14.43
C LEU A 46 5.25 -20.92 -15.95
N ALA A 47 6.17 -21.52 -16.72
CA ALA A 47 6.20 -21.39 -18.18
C ALA A 47 4.88 -21.75 -18.87
N ASP A 48 4.15 -22.75 -18.37
CA ASP A 48 2.87 -23.20 -18.89
C ASP A 48 1.67 -22.85 -17.98
N LYS A 49 1.93 -22.38 -16.75
CA LYS A 49 0.91 -22.14 -15.70
C LYS A 49 0.59 -20.66 -15.46
N ALA A 50 1.54 -19.76 -15.68
CA ALA A 50 1.29 -18.34 -15.55
C ALA A 50 0.50 -17.79 -16.75
N HIS A 51 -0.05 -16.59 -16.56
CA HIS A 51 -0.59 -15.76 -17.63
C HIS A 51 0.50 -15.56 -18.70
N SER A 52 0.13 -15.59 -19.98
CA SER A 52 1.08 -15.63 -21.11
C SER A 52 2.09 -14.47 -21.11
N VAL A 53 1.69 -13.32 -20.57
CA VAL A 53 2.57 -12.14 -20.48
C VAL A 53 3.73 -12.29 -19.50
N TYR A 54 3.67 -13.22 -18.54
CA TYR A 54 4.60 -13.26 -17.41
C TYR A 54 6.06 -13.38 -17.84
N LEU A 55 6.39 -14.33 -18.71
CA LEU A 55 7.78 -14.59 -19.10
C LEU A 55 8.40 -13.47 -19.93
N GLU A 56 7.63 -12.92 -20.87
CA GLU A 56 8.02 -11.73 -21.65
C GLU A 56 8.07 -10.48 -20.77
N GLY A 57 7.18 -10.40 -19.80
CA GLY A 57 7.07 -9.36 -18.79
C GLY A 57 8.33 -9.22 -17.94
N LEU A 58 8.94 -10.34 -17.54
CA LEU A 58 10.22 -10.34 -16.80
C LEU A 58 11.27 -9.52 -17.57
N GLU A 59 11.46 -9.79 -18.86
CA GLU A 59 12.43 -9.05 -19.68
C GLU A 59 12.00 -7.60 -19.92
N ALA A 60 10.70 -7.38 -20.15
CA ALA A 60 10.11 -6.07 -20.37
C ALA A 60 10.24 -5.13 -19.15
N THR A 61 10.43 -5.67 -17.95
CA THR A 61 10.61 -4.91 -16.70
C THR A 61 12.01 -4.99 -16.10
N GLY A 62 13.00 -5.49 -16.85
CA GLY A 62 14.40 -5.51 -16.40
C GLY A 62 14.73 -6.62 -15.40
N ILE A 63 13.98 -7.72 -15.42
CA ILE A 63 14.14 -8.85 -14.52
C ILE A 63 14.84 -10.00 -15.24
N GLY A 64 16.09 -10.25 -14.85
CA GLY A 64 16.91 -11.35 -15.36
C GLY A 64 17.05 -12.50 -14.36
N SER A 65 17.40 -13.71 -14.84
CA SER A 65 17.61 -14.88 -13.99
C SER A 65 18.91 -14.83 -13.18
N GLU A 66 19.93 -14.12 -13.67
CA GLU A 66 21.29 -14.27 -13.14
C GLU A 66 21.63 -13.32 -11.99
N CYS A 67 20.93 -12.20 -11.89
CA CYS A 67 21.27 -11.11 -10.98
C CYS A 67 19.99 -10.53 -10.38
N ILE A 68 20.04 -10.18 -9.09
CA ILE A 68 19.06 -9.28 -8.46
C ILE A 68 18.94 -8.02 -9.33
N PRO A 69 17.73 -7.53 -9.62
CA PRO A 69 17.56 -6.40 -10.53
C PRO A 69 18.06 -5.09 -9.91
N SER A 70 18.65 -4.24 -10.76
CA SER A 70 18.94 -2.86 -10.43
C SER A 70 17.68 -2.02 -10.61
N LEU A 71 17.33 -1.19 -9.62
CA LEU A 71 16.20 -0.26 -9.76
C LEU A 71 16.41 0.73 -10.90
N ASP A 72 17.66 1.04 -11.27
CA ASP A 72 17.93 1.92 -12.41
C ASP A 72 17.56 1.23 -13.74
N GLU A 73 17.92 -0.04 -13.90
CA GLU A 73 17.54 -0.83 -15.08
C GLU A 73 16.02 -1.04 -15.14
N MET A 74 15.40 -1.37 -14.00
CA MET A 74 13.95 -1.49 -13.89
C MET A 74 13.27 -0.17 -14.30
N ASN A 75 13.72 0.98 -13.80
CA ASN A 75 13.15 2.29 -14.16
C ASN A 75 13.35 2.63 -15.65
N GLU A 76 14.48 2.27 -16.27
CA GLU A 76 14.68 2.45 -17.72
C GLU A 76 13.64 1.66 -18.53
N LYS A 77 13.32 0.45 -18.09
CA LYS A 77 12.38 -0.46 -18.74
C LYS A 77 10.92 -0.08 -18.46
N LEU A 78 10.56 0.06 -17.19
CA LEU A 78 9.21 0.42 -16.71
C LEU A 78 8.73 1.77 -17.27
N SER A 79 9.64 2.73 -17.48
CA SER A 79 9.26 4.04 -18.05
C SER A 79 8.57 3.92 -19.42
N ARG A 80 8.91 2.89 -20.20
CA ARG A 80 8.29 2.60 -21.52
C ARG A 80 6.88 2.05 -21.39
N LEU A 81 6.54 1.51 -20.22
CA LEU A 81 5.22 0.99 -19.85
C LEU A 81 4.37 2.04 -19.10
N GLY A 82 4.89 3.26 -18.89
CA GLY A 82 4.22 4.29 -18.10
C GLY A 82 4.21 4.00 -16.60
N TRP A 83 5.22 3.26 -16.14
CA TRP A 83 5.44 2.89 -14.74
C TRP A 83 6.85 3.26 -14.29
N ALA A 84 7.07 3.24 -12.99
CA ALA A 84 8.37 3.42 -12.36
C ALA A 84 8.47 2.55 -11.11
N CYS A 85 9.63 2.52 -10.47
CA CYS A 85 9.83 1.87 -9.18
C CYS A 85 10.74 2.70 -8.28
N VAL A 86 10.56 2.56 -6.98
CA VAL A 86 11.40 3.18 -5.95
C VAL A 86 11.68 2.18 -4.84
N GLY A 87 12.86 2.30 -4.21
CA GLY A 87 13.16 1.52 -3.02
C GLY A 87 12.40 2.07 -1.82
N VAL A 88 11.87 1.20 -0.96
CA VAL A 88 11.25 1.58 0.31
C VAL A 88 11.93 0.85 1.48
N ARG A 89 11.85 1.44 2.68
CA ARG A 89 12.33 0.81 3.92
C ARG A 89 11.16 0.27 4.73
N GLY A 90 11.29 -0.99 5.13
CA GLY A 90 10.33 -1.69 5.96
C GLY A 90 8.88 -1.59 5.49
N PHE A 91 7.98 -1.61 6.48
CA PHE A 91 6.55 -1.46 6.28
C PHE A 91 6.18 0.03 6.16
N ILE A 92 5.90 0.47 4.93
CA ILE A 92 5.35 1.81 4.67
C ILE A 92 3.85 1.88 5.00
N PRO A 93 3.30 3.06 5.34
CA PRO A 93 1.89 3.20 5.62
C PRO A 93 1.02 2.78 4.40
N PRO A 94 -0.13 2.12 4.60
CA PRO A 94 -0.99 1.69 3.50
C PRO A 94 -1.42 2.82 2.55
N ALA A 95 -1.64 4.03 3.09
CA ALA A 95 -1.95 5.21 2.29
C ALA A 95 -0.80 5.62 1.36
N VAL A 96 0.45 5.48 1.81
CA VAL A 96 1.66 5.75 1.00
C VAL A 96 1.81 4.71 -0.10
N PHE A 97 1.63 3.43 0.23
CA PHE A 97 1.67 2.34 -0.75
C PHE A 97 0.63 2.54 -1.86
N THR A 98 -0.64 2.78 -1.48
CA THR A 98 -1.74 2.97 -2.43
C THR A 98 -1.59 4.24 -3.26
N GLU A 99 -1.04 5.33 -2.69
CA GLU A 99 -0.74 6.55 -3.44
C GLU A 99 0.39 6.33 -4.47
N LEU A 100 1.50 5.69 -4.08
CA LEU A 100 2.58 5.33 -5.00
C LEU A 100 2.04 4.48 -6.15
N GLN A 101 1.20 3.49 -5.84
CA GLN A 101 0.59 2.63 -6.84
C GLN A 101 -0.38 3.39 -7.77
N ALA A 102 -1.18 4.32 -7.25
CA ALA A 102 -2.05 5.19 -8.06
C ALA A 102 -1.23 6.04 -9.05
N LEU A 103 -0.02 6.45 -8.66
CA LEU A 103 0.93 7.18 -9.50
C LEU A 103 1.68 6.28 -10.50
N GLY A 104 1.48 4.96 -10.47
CA GLY A 104 2.22 4.01 -11.31
C GLY A 104 3.65 3.78 -10.83
N VAL A 105 3.88 3.80 -9.52
CA VAL A 105 5.19 3.60 -8.91
C VAL A 105 5.13 2.36 -8.02
N LEU A 106 5.95 1.36 -8.33
CA LEU A 106 6.15 0.19 -7.46
C LEU A 106 7.02 0.56 -6.27
N ALA A 107 6.58 0.18 -5.07
CA ALA A 107 7.36 0.24 -3.85
C ALA A 107 8.16 -1.07 -3.70
N ILE A 108 9.46 -1.04 -3.94
CA ILE A 108 10.32 -2.22 -3.93
C ILE A 108 11.04 -2.32 -2.58
N ALA A 109 10.76 -3.37 -1.81
CA ALA A 109 11.60 -3.74 -0.69
C ALA A 109 12.98 -4.16 -1.19
N ALA A 110 14.04 -3.55 -0.67
CA ALA A 110 15.40 -3.84 -1.15
C ALA A 110 15.97 -5.16 -0.59
N ASP A 111 15.42 -5.69 0.49
CA ASP A 111 15.93 -6.91 1.09
C ASP A 111 15.59 -8.15 0.27
N ILE A 112 16.40 -9.19 0.43
CA ILE A 112 16.11 -10.53 -0.11
C ILE A 112 15.99 -11.52 1.05
N ARG A 113 15.04 -12.45 0.92
CA ARG A 113 14.87 -13.59 1.83
C ARG A 113 16.12 -14.46 1.91
N THR A 114 16.26 -15.23 2.99
CA THR A 114 17.41 -16.11 3.20
C THR A 114 17.23 -17.45 2.49
N HIS A 115 18.32 -18.20 2.34
CA HIS A 115 18.27 -19.53 1.74
C HIS A 115 17.46 -20.57 2.54
N GLU A 116 17.28 -20.39 3.85
CA GLU A 116 16.41 -21.26 4.66
C GLU A 116 14.92 -21.04 4.36
N HIS A 117 14.55 -19.85 3.88
CA HIS A 117 13.16 -19.43 3.62
C HIS A 117 12.89 -19.24 2.12
N ILE A 118 13.57 -20.01 1.26
CA ILE A 118 13.47 -19.87 -0.21
C ILE A 118 12.05 -20.12 -0.74
N GLU A 119 11.28 -21.00 -0.11
CA GLU A 119 9.94 -21.36 -0.61
C GLU A 119 8.89 -20.28 -0.33
N TYR A 120 9.02 -19.55 0.78
CA TYR A 120 8.05 -18.58 1.25
C TYR A 120 8.63 -17.59 2.28
N THR A 121 8.21 -16.33 2.21
CA THR A 121 8.42 -15.31 3.25
C THR A 121 7.10 -14.56 3.49
N PRO A 122 6.68 -14.33 4.75
CA PRO A 122 5.51 -13.51 5.05
C PRO A 122 5.69 -12.01 4.74
N ALA A 123 6.93 -11.52 4.78
CA ALA A 123 7.25 -10.12 4.50
C ALA A 123 7.70 -9.97 3.03
N PRO A 124 7.22 -8.94 2.31
CA PRO A 124 7.60 -8.70 0.94
C PRO A 124 9.10 -8.37 0.84
N ASP A 125 9.76 -8.99 -0.13
CA ASP A 125 11.18 -8.82 -0.44
C ASP A 125 11.37 -8.48 -1.92
N ILE A 126 12.60 -8.23 -2.37
CA ILE A 126 12.87 -7.83 -3.74
C ILE A 126 12.41 -8.87 -4.78
N VAL A 127 12.36 -10.15 -4.40
CA VAL A 127 11.82 -11.22 -5.27
C VAL A 127 10.32 -11.04 -5.45
N HIS A 128 9.59 -10.83 -4.35
CA HIS A 128 8.15 -10.58 -4.39
C HIS A 128 7.80 -9.39 -5.29
N GLU A 129 8.43 -8.26 -5.02
CA GLU A 129 8.10 -7.01 -5.72
C GLU A 129 8.54 -7.03 -7.19
N SER A 130 9.76 -7.53 -7.44
CA SER A 130 10.35 -7.43 -8.78
C SER A 130 9.94 -8.59 -9.68
N ALA A 131 9.85 -9.82 -9.17
CA ALA A 131 9.48 -10.99 -9.97
C ALA A 131 7.99 -11.35 -9.86
N GLY A 132 7.29 -10.91 -8.82
CA GLY A 132 5.85 -11.09 -8.67
C GLY A 132 5.05 -10.00 -9.39
N HIS A 133 5.19 -8.74 -8.95
CA HIS A 133 4.37 -7.63 -9.46
C HIS A 133 4.79 -7.12 -10.84
N ALA A 134 6.08 -6.81 -11.01
CA ALA A 134 6.55 -6.09 -12.19
C ALA A 134 6.20 -6.79 -13.52
N PRO A 135 6.35 -8.12 -13.69
CA PRO A 135 6.20 -8.75 -15.01
C PRO A 135 4.81 -8.59 -15.62
N ILE A 136 3.74 -8.67 -14.83
CA ILE A 136 2.37 -8.57 -15.35
C ILE A 136 2.03 -7.13 -15.80
N ILE A 137 2.78 -6.11 -15.33
CA ILE A 137 2.64 -4.71 -15.77
C ILE A 137 2.93 -4.54 -17.27
N ALA A 138 3.67 -5.46 -17.90
CA ALA A 138 3.82 -5.49 -19.35
C ALA A 138 2.46 -5.64 -20.09
N ASN A 139 1.43 -6.16 -19.42
CA ASN A 139 0.06 -6.05 -19.90
C ASN A 139 -0.54 -4.69 -19.53
N ARG A 140 -0.76 -3.84 -20.53
CA ARG A 140 -1.32 -2.49 -20.34
C ARG A 140 -2.64 -2.48 -19.55
N ARG A 141 -3.53 -3.44 -19.77
CA ARG A 141 -4.83 -3.43 -19.09
C ARG A 141 -4.68 -3.73 -17.60
N TYR A 142 -3.88 -4.72 -17.25
CA TYR A 142 -3.54 -5.00 -15.85
C TYR A 142 -2.78 -3.84 -15.19
N ALA A 143 -1.87 -3.20 -15.93
CA ALA A 143 -1.16 -2.01 -15.47
C ALA A 143 -2.12 -0.85 -15.16
N GLU A 144 -3.16 -0.64 -15.95
CA GLU A 144 -4.22 0.34 -15.64
C GLU A 144 -5.06 -0.10 -14.43
N TYR A 145 -5.33 -1.40 -14.28
CA TYR A 145 -6.06 -1.96 -13.14
C TYR A 145 -5.34 -1.69 -11.82
N LEU A 146 -4.03 -1.95 -11.74
CA LEU A 146 -3.25 -1.70 -10.54
C LEU A 146 -3.28 -0.22 -10.12
N LYS A 147 -3.19 0.72 -11.08
CA LYS A 147 -3.35 2.16 -10.79
C LYS A 147 -4.73 2.48 -10.23
N ALA A 148 -5.78 1.87 -10.79
CA ALA A 148 -7.14 2.03 -10.31
C ALA A 148 -7.32 1.46 -8.90
N CYS A 149 -6.74 0.29 -8.59
CA CYS A 149 -6.69 -0.25 -7.23
C CYS A 149 -5.99 0.70 -6.26
N GLY A 150 -4.84 1.25 -6.65
CA GLY A 150 -4.13 2.26 -5.86
C GLY A 150 -5.00 3.47 -5.54
N LEU A 151 -5.70 4.02 -6.55
CA LEU A 151 -6.61 5.15 -6.34
C LEU A 151 -7.77 4.80 -5.40
N VAL A 152 -8.40 3.64 -5.58
CA VAL A 152 -9.50 3.17 -4.73
C VAL A 152 -9.03 2.97 -3.30
N GLY A 153 -7.87 2.33 -3.10
CA GLY A 153 -7.25 2.15 -1.78
C GLY A 153 -6.92 3.50 -1.12
N PHE A 154 -6.36 4.44 -1.88
CA PHE A 154 -6.01 5.77 -1.39
C PHE A 154 -7.23 6.60 -0.98
N LYS A 155 -8.35 6.48 -1.69
CA LYS A 155 -9.60 7.19 -1.39
C LYS A 155 -10.48 6.49 -0.34
N SER A 156 -10.21 5.22 -0.04
CA SER A 156 -10.98 4.45 0.94
C SER A 156 -10.77 4.98 2.36
N ILE A 157 -11.83 5.01 3.15
CA ILE A 157 -11.74 5.44 4.55
C ILE A 157 -11.11 4.32 5.41
N ALA A 158 -9.92 4.59 5.96
CA ALA A 158 -9.30 3.76 6.99
C ALA A 158 -9.79 4.19 8.38
N SER A 159 -9.87 3.27 9.33
CA SER A 159 -10.22 3.57 10.72
C SER A 159 -9.00 3.73 11.62
N VAL A 160 -9.21 4.26 12.82
CA VAL A 160 -8.17 4.30 13.86
C VAL A 160 -7.68 2.90 14.28
N GLU A 161 -8.51 1.86 14.13
CA GLU A 161 -8.10 0.47 14.36
C GLU A 161 -7.17 -0.03 13.27
N ASP A 162 -7.40 0.34 12.00
CA ASP A 162 -6.48 0.01 10.91
C ASP A 162 -5.10 0.63 11.16
N GLN A 163 -5.07 1.88 11.64
CA GLN A 163 -3.84 2.59 12.01
C GLN A 163 -3.14 1.89 13.18
N ALA A 164 -3.87 1.52 14.23
CA ALA A 164 -3.30 0.82 15.39
C ALA A 164 -2.71 -0.55 15.01
N VAL A 165 -3.39 -1.32 14.13
CA VAL A 165 -2.87 -2.59 13.62
C VAL A 165 -1.60 -2.35 12.81
N PHE A 166 -1.59 -1.37 11.91
CA PHE A 166 -0.40 -1.02 11.13
C PHE A 166 0.78 -0.65 12.03
N GLU A 167 0.58 0.22 13.01
CA GLU A 167 1.62 0.64 13.95
C GLU A 167 2.16 -0.55 14.77
N ALA A 168 1.29 -1.47 15.18
CA ALA A 168 1.70 -2.67 15.89
C ALA A 168 2.49 -3.65 15.00
N ILE A 169 2.09 -3.84 13.74
CA ILE A 169 2.86 -4.64 12.76
C ILE A 169 4.24 -4.01 12.55
N ARG A 170 4.30 -2.69 12.33
CA ARG A 170 5.55 -1.96 12.13
C ARG A 170 6.47 -2.12 13.35
N ASN A 171 5.94 -1.92 14.57
CA ASN A 171 6.71 -2.10 15.79
C ASN A 171 7.24 -3.53 15.94
N LEU A 172 6.40 -4.53 15.69
CA LEU A 172 6.80 -5.94 15.74
C LEU A 172 7.90 -6.26 14.71
N SER A 173 7.82 -5.69 13.50
CA SER A 173 8.85 -5.84 12.47
C SER A 173 10.19 -5.28 12.95
N VAL A 174 10.20 -4.04 13.46
CA VAL A 174 11.40 -3.39 13.97
C VAL A 174 12.01 -4.19 15.12
N VAL A 175 11.21 -4.63 16.09
CA VAL A 175 11.69 -5.38 17.25
C VAL A 175 12.22 -6.76 16.86
N LYS A 176 11.56 -7.48 15.93
CA LYS A 176 12.05 -8.79 15.45
C LYS A 176 13.33 -8.69 14.61
N GLU A 177 13.57 -7.54 14.00
CA GLU A 177 14.78 -7.28 13.23
C GLU A 177 15.92 -6.72 14.06
N ASP A 178 15.64 -6.17 15.25
CA ASP A 178 16.66 -5.74 16.19
C ASP A 178 17.35 -6.97 16.81
N PRO A 179 18.62 -7.20 16.49
CA PRO A 179 19.33 -8.38 16.93
C PRO A 179 19.75 -8.32 18.41
N ASP A 180 19.57 -7.18 19.07
CA ASP A 180 19.79 -6.99 20.50
C ASP A 180 18.46 -7.00 21.28
N ALA A 181 17.31 -7.16 20.59
CA ALA A 181 16.01 -7.30 21.23
C ALA A 181 15.88 -8.61 22.02
N SER A 182 15.35 -8.49 23.22
CA SER A 182 15.04 -9.60 24.12
C SER A 182 13.78 -10.36 23.71
N GLU A 183 13.66 -11.61 24.15
CA GLU A 183 12.43 -12.40 23.96
C GLU A 183 11.20 -11.71 24.59
N GLU A 184 11.39 -10.97 25.68
CA GLU A 184 10.33 -10.20 26.35
C GLU A 184 9.84 -9.03 25.48
N GLU A 185 10.74 -8.30 24.82
CA GLU A 185 10.38 -7.22 23.90
C GLU A 185 9.59 -7.76 22.70
N VAL A 186 10.03 -8.87 22.12
CA VAL A 186 9.31 -9.54 21.02
C VAL A 186 7.93 -10.00 21.48
N ALA A 187 7.82 -10.61 22.65
CA ALA A 187 6.55 -11.05 23.22
C ALA A 187 5.60 -9.87 23.49
N HIS A 188 6.13 -8.75 23.99
CA HIS A 188 5.34 -7.54 24.23
C HIS A 188 4.83 -6.92 22.91
N ALA A 189 5.67 -6.82 21.88
CA ALA A 189 5.26 -6.34 20.56
C ALA A 189 4.20 -7.25 19.92
N GLN A 190 4.33 -8.57 20.09
CA GLN A 190 3.34 -9.56 19.63
C GLN A 190 1.99 -9.38 20.34
N ALA A 191 2.00 -9.21 21.67
CA ALA A 191 0.79 -8.97 22.45
C ALA A 191 0.09 -7.65 22.05
N ARG A 192 0.85 -6.60 21.70
CA ARG A 192 0.29 -5.35 21.18
C ARG A 192 -0.43 -5.55 19.85
N LEU A 193 0.15 -6.33 18.94
CA LEU A 193 -0.48 -6.67 17.65
C LEU A 193 -1.77 -7.47 17.85
N GLU A 194 -1.77 -8.44 18.76
CA GLU A 194 -2.96 -9.22 19.10
C GLU A 194 -4.07 -8.34 19.67
N ALA A 195 -3.73 -7.45 20.62
CA ALA A 195 -4.67 -6.50 21.20
C ALA A 195 -5.25 -5.53 20.16
N ALA A 196 -4.41 -4.96 19.29
CA ALA A 196 -4.85 -4.07 18.21
C ALA A 196 -5.75 -4.78 17.19
N SER A 197 -5.42 -6.04 16.87
CA SER A 197 -6.25 -6.86 15.97
C SER A 197 -7.59 -7.21 16.59
N ALA A 198 -7.62 -7.50 17.90
CA ALA A 198 -8.84 -7.81 18.63
C ALA A 198 -9.74 -6.58 18.87
N SER A 199 -9.20 -5.35 18.83
CA SER A 199 -9.98 -4.12 19.04
C SER A 199 -10.83 -3.67 17.85
N ARG A 200 -10.81 -4.40 16.72
CA ARG A 200 -11.56 -4.03 15.51
C ARG A 200 -13.06 -4.03 15.76
N ARG A 201 -13.67 -2.84 15.70
CA ARG A 201 -15.12 -2.63 15.89
C ARG A 201 -15.95 -3.01 14.66
N PHE A 202 -15.37 -2.88 13.46
CA PHE A 202 -16.00 -3.17 12.18
C PHE A 202 -14.92 -3.33 11.10
N VAL A 203 -15.32 -3.77 9.91
CA VAL A 203 -14.44 -3.82 8.73
C VAL A 203 -14.53 -2.49 7.99
N SER A 204 -13.43 -1.74 7.95
CA SER A 204 -13.35 -0.46 7.25
C SER A 204 -13.35 -0.61 5.72
N GLU A 205 -13.61 0.48 5.00
CA GLU A 205 -13.47 0.52 3.54
C GLU A 205 -12.03 0.18 3.12
N SER A 206 -11.03 0.70 3.83
CA SER A 206 -9.62 0.41 3.58
C SER A 206 -9.31 -1.09 3.73
N THR A 207 -9.83 -1.74 4.78
CA THR A 207 -9.66 -3.20 4.95
C THR A 207 -10.32 -3.98 3.81
N ARG A 208 -11.54 -3.59 3.38
CA ARG A 208 -12.22 -4.23 2.25
C ARG A 208 -11.44 -4.04 0.94
N ALA A 209 -10.89 -2.85 0.70
CA ALA A 209 -10.05 -2.56 -0.46
C ALA A 209 -8.76 -3.41 -0.46
N SER A 210 -8.14 -3.57 0.72
CA SER A 210 -6.97 -4.44 0.90
C SER A 210 -7.31 -5.91 0.60
N ARG A 211 -8.46 -6.43 1.05
CA ARG A 211 -8.92 -7.79 0.71
C ARG A 211 -9.18 -7.96 -0.78
N LEU A 212 -9.82 -6.98 -1.43
CA LEU A 212 -10.01 -7.00 -2.89
C LEU A 212 -8.65 -7.07 -3.61
N TYR A 213 -7.68 -6.26 -3.18
CA TYR A 213 -6.32 -6.28 -3.71
C TYR A 213 -5.64 -7.63 -3.49
N TRP A 214 -5.74 -8.19 -2.28
CA TRP A 214 -5.19 -9.50 -1.93
C TRP A 214 -5.74 -10.61 -2.84
N TRP A 215 -7.05 -10.70 -3.00
CA TRP A 215 -7.67 -11.75 -3.81
C TRP A 215 -7.57 -11.53 -5.32
N THR A 216 -6.94 -10.43 -5.74
CA THR A 216 -6.71 -10.13 -7.16
C THR A 216 -5.22 -9.95 -7.47
N ALA A 217 -4.61 -8.82 -7.11
CA ALA A 217 -3.23 -8.50 -7.44
C ALA A 217 -2.21 -9.43 -6.76
N GLU A 218 -2.50 -9.93 -5.56
CA GLU A 218 -1.58 -10.82 -4.81
C GLU A 218 -1.82 -12.31 -5.09
N TYR A 219 -3.07 -12.75 -4.96
CA TYR A 219 -3.47 -14.17 -4.99
C TYR A 219 -4.62 -14.41 -5.99
N GLY A 220 -4.60 -13.68 -7.11
CA GLY A 220 -5.57 -13.84 -8.19
C GLY A 220 -5.16 -14.89 -9.23
N LEU A 221 -6.19 -15.56 -9.76
CA LEU A 221 -6.13 -16.46 -10.91
C LEU A 221 -6.97 -15.92 -12.07
N ILE A 222 -6.66 -16.32 -13.31
CA ILE A 222 -7.31 -15.79 -14.51
C ILE A 222 -7.62 -16.88 -15.55
N GLY A 223 -8.72 -16.74 -16.28
CA GLY A 223 -9.13 -17.60 -17.37
C GLY A 223 -10.26 -18.56 -16.96
N ASP A 224 -10.14 -19.81 -17.40
CA ASP A 224 -11.12 -20.86 -17.15
C ASP A 224 -11.13 -21.28 -15.67
N LEU A 225 -12.32 -21.54 -15.09
CA LEU A 225 -12.45 -21.87 -13.68
C LEU A 225 -11.83 -23.24 -13.32
N GLU A 226 -11.90 -24.20 -14.25
CA GLU A 226 -11.35 -25.55 -14.08
C GLU A 226 -9.85 -25.60 -14.39
N ARG A 227 -9.40 -24.74 -15.32
CA ARG A 227 -8.00 -24.65 -15.76
C ARG A 227 -7.47 -23.21 -15.76
N PRO A 228 -7.42 -22.55 -14.59
CA PRO A 228 -6.99 -21.16 -14.52
C PRO A 228 -5.47 -21.03 -14.69
N ARG A 229 -5.04 -19.82 -15.02
CA ARG A 229 -3.64 -19.39 -15.04
C ARG A 229 -3.33 -18.45 -13.88
N ILE A 230 -2.06 -18.39 -13.52
CA ILE A 230 -1.56 -17.58 -12.40
C ILE A 230 -1.21 -16.17 -12.89
N TYR A 231 -1.66 -15.13 -12.18
CA TYR A 231 -1.17 -13.76 -12.38
C TYR A 231 -0.89 -13.00 -11.06
N GLY A 232 -1.42 -13.47 -9.92
CA GLY A 232 -1.19 -12.84 -8.63
C GLY A 232 0.29 -12.88 -8.20
N ALA A 233 0.81 -11.74 -7.75
CA ALA A 233 2.23 -11.55 -7.43
C ALA A 233 2.72 -12.45 -6.28
N GLY A 234 1.92 -12.63 -5.23
CA GLY A 234 2.20 -13.55 -4.13
C GLY A 234 2.42 -14.99 -4.61
N ILE A 235 1.64 -15.45 -5.59
CA ILE A 235 1.80 -16.78 -6.19
C ILE A 235 3.00 -16.80 -7.14
N LEU A 236 3.18 -15.79 -7.99
CA LEU A 236 4.27 -15.71 -8.96
C LEU A 236 5.66 -15.65 -8.30
N SER A 237 5.74 -15.25 -7.03
CA SER A 237 6.99 -15.06 -6.27
C SER A 237 7.24 -16.11 -5.18
N SER A 238 6.33 -17.07 -5.00
CA SER A 238 6.49 -18.16 -4.02
C SER A 238 6.49 -19.52 -4.73
N ILE A 239 7.58 -20.26 -4.55
CA ILE A 239 7.72 -21.61 -5.12
C ILE A 239 6.66 -22.55 -4.54
N GLY A 240 6.40 -22.43 -3.24
CA GLY A 240 5.40 -23.24 -2.53
C GLY A 240 3.99 -22.97 -3.05
N GLU A 241 3.57 -21.71 -3.05
CA GLU A 241 2.24 -21.32 -3.54
C GLU A 241 2.06 -21.62 -5.03
N ALA A 242 3.05 -21.33 -5.88
CA ALA A 242 2.97 -21.64 -7.30
C ALA A 242 2.70 -23.14 -7.57
N LYS A 243 3.24 -24.04 -6.73
CA LYS A 243 2.98 -25.48 -6.81
C LYS A 243 1.64 -25.87 -6.21
N HIS A 244 1.20 -25.20 -5.14
CA HIS A 244 0.00 -25.53 -4.38
C HIS A 244 -1.30 -25.01 -4.99
N CYS A 245 -1.31 -23.77 -5.49
CA CYS A 245 -2.49 -23.00 -5.89
C CYS A 245 -3.39 -23.70 -6.92
N LEU A 246 -2.83 -24.48 -7.85
CA LEU A 246 -3.57 -25.19 -8.90
C LEU A 246 -3.97 -26.63 -8.52
N THR A 247 -3.60 -27.11 -7.33
CA THR A 247 -3.99 -28.46 -6.86
C THR A 247 -5.47 -28.53 -6.45
N PRO A 248 -6.09 -29.72 -6.39
CA PRO A 248 -7.46 -29.87 -5.91
C PRO A 248 -7.69 -29.45 -4.44
N ALA A 249 -6.62 -29.27 -3.66
CA ALA A 249 -6.71 -28.83 -2.26
C ALA A 249 -7.14 -27.37 -2.11
N VAL A 250 -6.90 -26.54 -3.14
CA VAL A 250 -7.27 -25.12 -3.14
C VAL A 250 -8.59 -24.94 -3.87
N LYS A 251 -9.57 -24.30 -3.24
CA LYS A 251 -10.88 -24.04 -3.85
C LYS A 251 -10.81 -22.91 -4.86
N LYS A 252 -11.31 -23.11 -6.09
CA LYS A 252 -11.37 -22.08 -7.13
C LYS A 252 -12.77 -21.48 -7.13
N LEU A 253 -12.86 -20.17 -6.94
CA LEU A 253 -14.12 -19.43 -6.89
C LEU A 253 -14.19 -18.43 -8.05
N PRO A 254 -15.33 -18.24 -8.71
CA PRO A 254 -15.50 -17.12 -9.63
C PRO A 254 -15.27 -15.80 -8.90
N LEU A 255 -14.47 -14.89 -9.49
CA LEU A 255 -14.27 -13.56 -8.93
C LEU A 255 -15.60 -12.78 -8.88
N SER A 256 -15.83 -12.09 -7.77
CA SER A 256 -16.94 -11.14 -7.58
C SER A 256 -16.58 -10.16 -6.47
N VAL A 257 -17.37 -9.09 -6.28
CA VAL A 257 -17.15 -8.11 -5.21
C VAL A 257 -17.10 -8.72 -3.81
N ALA A 258 -17.71 -9.89 -3.61
CA ALA A 258 -17.72 -10.62 -2.34
C ALA A 258 -16.32 -11.01 -1.84
N CYS A 259 -15.28 -11.03 -2.70
CA CYS A 259 -13.91 -11.26 -2.22
C CYS A 259 -13.43 -10.14 -1.30
N ALA A 260 -13.94 -8.90 -1.43
CA ALA A 260 -13.64 -7.80 -0.51
C ALA A 260 -14.13 -8.07 0.93
N ASP A 261 -15.04 -9.03 1.11
CA ASP A 261 -15.56 -9.45 2.42
C ASP A 261 -14.95 -10.79 2.89
N THR A 262 -14.01 -11.36 2.14
CA THR A 262 -13.31 -12.61 2.47
C THR A 262 -11.99 -12.31 3.20
N ASP A 263 -11.86 -12.76 4.45
CA ASP A 263 -10.63 -12.67 5.23
C ASP A 263 -9.55 -13.64 4.77
N TYR A 264 -8.29 -13.30 5.05
CA TYR A 264 -7.10 -14.11 4.75
C TYR A 264 -6.12 -14.16 5.92
N ASP A 265 -5.28 -15.20 5.92
CA ASP A 265 -4.16 -15.37 6.86
C ASP A 265 -2.85 -15.33 6.07
N ILE A 266 -2.01 -14.34 6.36
CA ILE A 266 -0.71 -14.14 5.72
C ILE A 266 0.35 -15.17 6.16
N THR A 267 0.07 -15.99 7.15
CA THR A 267 1.03 -16.96 7.70
C THR A 267 0.89 -18.35 7.10
N ARG A 268 -0.11 -18.56 6.22
CA ARG A 268 -0.47 -19.87 5.67
C ARG A 268 -0.67 -19.80 4.16
N MET A 269 -0.58 -20.97 3.51
CA MET A 269 -1.01 -21.10 2.12
C MET A 269 -2.51 -20.86 2.00
N GLN A 270 -2.94 -20.25 0.90
CA GLN A 270 -4.31 -19.80 0.71
C GLN A 270 -5.23 -20.99 0.37
N PRO A 271 -6.26 -21.28 1.19
CA PRO A 271 -7.13 -22.43 0.98
C PRO A 271 -8.14 -22.24 -0.15
N GLN A 272 -8.36 -21.00 -0.58
CA GLN A 272 -9.20 -20.63 -1.71
C GLN A 272 -8.56 -19.50 -2.52
N LEU A 273 -8.87 -19.45 -3.81
CA LEU A 273 -8.44 -18.40 -4.73
C LEU A 273 -9.61 -18.01 -5.65
N PHE A 274 -9.58 -16.76 -6.12
CA PHE A 274 -10.60 -16.22 -7.01
C PHE A 274 -10.10 -16.16 -8.46
N VAL A 275 -10.96 -16.57 -9.40
CA VAL A 275 -10.65 -16.68 -10.83
C VAL A 275 -11.41 -15.59 -11.59
N ALA A 276 -10.67 -14.64 -12.15
CA ALA A 276 -11.17 -13.65 -13.09
C ALA A 276 -11.31 -14.26 -14.50
N ARG A 277 -12.31 -13.85 -15.28
CA ARG A 277 -12.43 -14.34 -16.67
C ARG A 277 -11.28 -13.81 -17.54
N ASP A 278 -11.00 -12.53 -17.37
CA ASP A 278 -9.96 -11.76 -18.03
C ASP A 278 -9.63 -10.51 -17.18
N PHE A 279 -8.76 -9.63 -17.67
CA PHE A 279 -8.45 -8.37 -16.97
C PHE A 279 -9.57 -7.32 -17.04
N GLU A 280 -10.57 -7.44 -17.94
CA GLU A 280 -11.76 -6.57 -17.91
C GLU A 280 -12.66 -6.90 -16.73
N HIS A 281 -12.81 -8.19 -16.41
CA HIS A 281 -13.57 -8.64 -15.25
C HIS A 281 -13.02 -8.06 -13.94
N LEU A 282 -11.70 -7.87 -13.82
CA LEU A 282 -11.10 -7.18 -12.68
C LEU A 282 -11.64 -5.75 -12.53
N PHE A 283 -11.75 -5.01 -13.63
CA PHE A 283 -12.31 -3.66 -13.63
C PHE A 283 -13.82 -3.63 -13.36
N GLU A 284 -14.58 -4.61 -13.86
CA GLU A 284 -16.00 -4.72 -13.55
C GLU A 284 -16.22 -4.84 -12.04
N VAL A 285 -15.49 -5.76 -11.41
CA VAL A 285 -15.56 -6.00 -9.96
C VAL A 285 -15.04 -4.80 -9.17
N LEU A 286 -13.95 -4.16 -9.62
CA LEU A 286 -13.44 -2.95 -8.97
C LEU A 286 -14.42 -1.79 -9.06
N ARG A 287 -15.09 -1.57 -10.20
CA ARG A 287 -16.12 -0.52 -10.35
C ARG A 287 -17.34 -0.81 -9.49
N GLU A 288 -17.76 -2.07 -9.41
CA GLU A 288 -18.83 -2.49 -8.51
C GLU A 288 -18.45 -2.18 -7.05
N PHE A 289 -17.26 -2.60 -6.63
CA PHE A 289 -16.72 -2.31 -5.29
C PHE A 289 -16.65 -0.79 -5.02
N GLU A 290 -16.05 -0.04 -5.94
CA GLU A 290 -15.86 1.41 -5.86
C GLU A 290 -17.21 2.14 -5.69
N SER A 291 -18.26 1.69 -6.37
CA SER A 291 -19.61 2.26 -6.25
C SER A 291 -20.21 2.13 -4.84
N THR A 292 -19.69 1.22 -4.01
CA THR A 292 -20.14 1.03 -2.62
C THR A 292 -19.49 2.01 -1.64
N LEU A 293 -18.41 2.70 -2.05
CA LEU A 293 -17.56 3.48 -1.16
C LEU A 293 -18.06 4.92 -0.94
N ALA A 294 -17.68 5.49 0.20
CA ALA A 294 -18.05 6.81 0.67
C ALA A 294 -17.73 7.93 -0.33
N TRP A 295 -16.61 7.81 -1.06
CA TRP A 295 -16.18 8.86 -2.00
C TRP A 295 -16.95 8.84 -3.33
N LYS A 296 -17.67 7.75 -3.63
CA LYS A 296 -18.63 7.71 -4.74
C LYS A 296 -20.04 8.05 -4.33
N ARG A 297 -20.41 7.72 -3.09
CA ARG A 297 -21.78 7.86 -2.58
C ARG A 297 -22.05 9.22 -1.95
N GLY A 298 -21.06 9.79 -1.25
CA GLY A 298 -21.20 11.02 -0.50
C GLY A 298 -22.30 10.95 0.57
N GLY A 299 -22.92 12.11 0.83
CA GLY A 299 -24.08 12.24 1.71
C GLY A 299 -23.89 11.68 3.13
N ASP A 300 -25.00 11.26 3.75
CA ASP A 300 -24.99 10.69 5.10
C ASP A 300 -24.20 9.39 5.18
N PHE A 301 -24.14 8.61 4.10
CA PHE A 301 -23.34 7.38 4.06
C PHE A 301 -21.86 7.68 4.27
N GLY A 302 -21.32 8.63 3.51
CA GLY A 302 -19.92 9.02 3.65
C GLY A 302 -19.61 9.67 4.99
N LEU A 303 -20.53 10.48 5.51
CA LEU A 303 -20.38 11.10 6.84
C LEU A 303 -20.36 10.05 7.97
N GLU A 304 -21.21 9.03 7.90
CA GLU A 304 -21.25 7.97 8.92
C GLU A 304 -20.01 7.07 8.85
N GLU A 305 -19.50 6.75 7.66
CA GLU A 305 -18.23 6.03 7.52
C GLU A 305 -17.06 6.85 8.10
N ALA A 306 -16.95 8.14 7.78
CA ALA A 306 -15.93 9.04 8.34
C ALA A 306 -16.02 9.15 9.87
N ARG A 307 -17.24 9.33 10.41
CA ARG A 307 -17.48 9.42 11.86
C ARG A 307 -17.11 8.14 12.60
N ARG A 308 -17.45 6.97 12.04
CA ARG A 308 -17.12 5.65 12.62
C ARG A 308 -15.63 5.38 12.58
N ALA A 309 -14.96 5.80 11.50
CA ALA A 309 -13.53 5.64 11.28
C ALA A 309 -12.69 6.48 12.25
N ARG A 310 -13.15 7.69 12.60
CA ARG A 310 -12.49 8.63 13.53
C ARG A 310 -11.10 9.09 13.07
N THR A 311 -10.81 9.00 11.78
CA THR A 311 -9.57 9.46 11.14
C THR A 311 -9.77 10.78 10.42
N VAL A 312 -8.70 11.32 9.84
CA VAL A 312 -8.79 12.46 8.93
C VAL A 312 -9.45 12.02 7.62
N ASN A 313 -10.42 12.82 7.18
CA ASN A 313 -11.14 12.66 5.92
C ASN A 313 -11.24 14.00 5.21
N HIS A 314 -11.64 14.00 3.94
CA HIS A 314 -12.04 15.22 3.25
C HIS A 314 -13.45 15.11 2.68
N LEU A 315 -14.21 16.18 2.88
CA LEU A 315 -15.57 16.37 2.39
C LEU A 315 -15.51 17.26 1.16
N VAL A 316 -15.99 16.79 0.01
CA VAL A 316 -16.15 17.62 -1.19
C VAL A 316 -17.52 18.28 -1.13
N LEU A 317 -17.56 19.61 -1.11
CA LEU A 317 -18.77 20.41 -1.07
C LEU A 317 -19.35 20.61 -2.48
N ALA A 318 -20.60 21.06 -2.53
CA ALA A 318 -21.36 21.31 -3.76
C ALA A 318 -20.68 22.29 -4.74
N ASP A 319 -19.90 23.22 -4.20
CA ASP A 319 -19.20 24.25 -4.97
C ASP A 319 -17.76 23.84 -5.35
N GLY A 320 -17.37 22.59 -5.09
CA GLY A 320 -16.03 22.05 -5.37
C GLY A 320 -14.96 22.40 -4.34
N ARG A 321 -15.29 23.06 -3.22
CA ARG A 321 -14.37 23.14 -2.08
C ARG A 321 -14.24 21.79 -1.41
N GLU A 322 -13.07 21.54 -0.86
CA GLU A 322 -12.77 20.37 -0.06
C GLU A 322 -12.48 20.83 1.36
N VAL A 323 -13.11 20.20 2.34
CA VAL A 323 -12.88 20.46 3.76
C VAL A 323 -12.28 19.21 4.38
N THR A 324 -10.99 19.28 4.69
CA THR A 324 -10.27 18.21 5.37
C THR A 324 -10.37 18.40 6.88
N GLY A 325 -10.65 17.32 7.60
CA GLY A 325 -10.70 17.27 9.06
C GLY A 325 -11.29 15.94 9.54
N ARG A 326 -11.57 15.82 10.84
CA ARG A 326 -12.21 14.62 11.40
C ARG A 326 -13.68 14.88 11.64
N VAL A 327 -14.57 14.05 11.11
CA VAL A 327 -16.01 14.14 11.40
C VAL A 327 -16.26 13.66 12.83
N LEU A 328 -16.84 14.53 13.68
CA LEU A 328 -17.18 14.23 15.08
C LEU A 328 -18.63 13.83 15.24
N GLU A 329 -19.53 14.69 14.76
CA GLU A 329 -20.97 14.59 15.01
C GLU A 329 -21.77 15.10 13.82
N MET A 330 -22.95 14.52 13.65
CA MET A 330 -23.93 14.94 12.65
C MET A 330 -25.25 15.25 13.35
N VAL A 331 -25.85 16.38 13.03
CA VAL A 331 -27.18 16.76 13.50
C VAL A 331 -28.18 16.55 12.37
N ALA A 332 -29.14 15.65 12.59
CA ALA A 332 -30.16 15.33 11.60
C ALA A 332 -31.10 16.51 11.35
N ALA A 333 -31.43 16.75 10.08
CA ALA A 333 -32.51 17.62 9.66
C ALA A 333 -33.88 16.96 9.95
N PRO A 334 -34.94 17.75 10.23
CA PRO A 334 -36.29 17.22 10.39
C PRO A 334 -36.87 16.58 9.12
N ARG A 335 -36.27 16.87 7.96
CA ARG A 335 -36.68 16.38 6.63
C ARG A 335 -35.43 16.19 5.75
N PRO A 336 -35.46 15.28 4.76
CA PRO A 336 -34.38 15.15 3.79
C PRO A 336 -34.10 16.47 3.04
N LEU A 337 -32.81 16.77 2.82
CA LEU A 337 -32.35 17.99 2.15
C LEU A 337 -31.96 17.73 0.68
N ALA A 338 -31.38 16.56 0.42
CA ALA A 338 -31.05 16.08 -0.91
C ALA A 338 -31.07 14.54 -0.94
N SER A 339 -30.89 13.94 -2.12
CA SER A 339 -30.77 12.48 -2.23
C SER A 339 -29.60 11.97 -1.38
N GLY A 340 -29.89 11.09 -0.42
CA GLY A 340 -28.89 10.55 0.49
C GLY A 340 -28.35 11.52 1.55
N LEU A 341 -28.99 12.69 1.73
CA LEU A 341 -28.59 13.69 2.72
C LEU A 341 -29.78 14.13 3.58
N THR A 342 -29.75 13.71 4.84
CA THR A 342 -30.67 14.05 5.91
C THR A 342 -29.97 14.76 7.07
N THR A 343 -28.66 15.02 6.95
CA THR A 343 -27.89 15.81 7.92
C THR A 343 -28.04 17.32 7.67
N ALA A 344 -28.36 18.09 8.70
CA ALA A 344 -28.44 19.56 8.66
C ALA A 344 -27.10 20.24 8.96
N LEU A 345 -26.31 19.66 9.89
CA LEU A 345 -25.07 20.24 10.37
C LEU A 345 -24.07 19.14 10.70
N VAL A 346 -22.81 19.32 10.34
CA VAL A 346 -21.69 18.44 10.70
C VAL A 346 -20.70 19.21 11.56
N TYR A 347 -20.29 18.61 12.66
CA TYR A 347 -19.19 19.08 13.49
C TYR A 347 -17.91 18.36 13.08
N MET A 348 -16.88 19.13 12.80
CA MET A 348 -15.56 18.62 12.44
C MET A 348 -14.52 19.08 13.46
N ASP A 349 -13.70 18.13 13.91
CA ASP A 349 -12.54 18.42 14.75
C ASP A 349 -11.38 18.94 13.91
N GLY A 350 -10.64 19.86 14.51
CA GLY A 350 -9.41 20.38 13.94
C GLY A 350 -8.25 19.37 13.99
N PRO A 351 -7.17 19.63 13.24
CA PRO A 351 -7.00 20.77 12.34
C PRO A 351 -7.83 20.66 11.05
N ILE A 352 -8.21 21.81 10.49
CA ILE A 352 -9.04 21.95 9.29
C ILE A 352 -8.21 22.53 8.15
N LEU A 353 -8.22 21.86 7.00
CA LEU A 353 -7.58 22.33 5.77
C LEU A 353 -8.64 22.49 4.68
N SER A 354 -8.74 23.69 4.13
CA SER A 354 -9.59 23.99 2.97
C SER A 354 -8.75 23.87 1.69
N SER A 355 -9.28 23.21 0.68
CA SER A 355 -8.64 23.10 -0.64
C SER A 355 -9.65 23.15 -1.77
N ARG A 356 -9.14 23.29 -3.00
CA ARG A 356 -9.87 23.04 -4.24
C ARG A 356 -8.96 22.24 -5.16
N GLU A 357 -9.53 21.23 -5.81
CA GLU A 357 -8.78 20.35 -6.73
C GLU A 357 -7.52 19.74 -6.08
N GLY A 358 -7.61 19.39 -4.79
CA GLY A 358 -6.51 18.84 -4.00
C GLY A 358 -5.38 19.82 -3.71
N LYS A 359 -5.62 21.13 -3.79
CA LYS A 359 -4.61 22.17 -3.49
C LYS A 359 -5.15 23.22 -2.52
N ALA A 360 -4.45 23.42 -1.41
CA ALA A 360 -4.79 24.41 -0.38
C ALA A 360 -4.35 25.85 -0.72
N GLY A 361 -3.69 26.09 -1.86
CA GLY A 361 -3.33 27.43 -2.32
C GLY A 361 -2.40 28.23 -1.39
N GLY A 362 -1.69 27.57 -0.47
CA GLY A 362 -0.84 28.21 0.54
C GLY A 362 -1.58 28.70 1.79
N GLU A 363 -2.87 28.37 1.94
CA GLU A 363 -3.64 28.67 3.14
C GLU A 363 -3.08 27.87 4.34
N LYS A 364 -2.89 28.56 5.48
CA LYS A 364 -2.48 27.91 6.72
C LYS A 364 -3.66 27.11 7.28
N PRO A 365 -3.47 25.84 7.68
CA PRO A 365 -4.51 25.08 8.36
C PRO A 365 -5.07 25.80 9.57
N TRP A 366 -6.37 25.68 9.77
CA TRP A 366 -7.08 26.20 10.93
C TRP A 366 -7.00 25.18 12.08
N ASN A 367 -6.45 25.57 13.23
CA ASN A 367 -6.24 24.67 14.37
C ASN A 367 -7.50 24.43 15.21
N GLY A 368 -8.62 25.11 14.94
CA GLY A 368 -9.88 24.93 15.66
C GLY A 368 -10.84 23.98 14.94
N SER A 369 -12.06 23.87 15.47
CA SER A 369 -13.13 23.11 14.84
C SER A 369 -13.70 23.81 13.60
N ALA A 370 -14.43 23.04 12.78
CA ALA A 370 -15.27 23.55 11.71
C ALA A 370 -16.68 23.00 11.79
N LEU A 371 -17.60 23.71 11.14
CA LEU A 371 -18.97 23.31 10.90
C LEU A 371 -19.26 23.28 9.41
N VAL A 372 -19.97 22.25 8.95
CA VAL A 372 -20.54 22.20 7.59
C VAL A 372 -22.05 22.19 7.71
N ALA A 373 -22.69 23.30 7.34
CA ALA A 373 -24.14 23.47 7.35
C ALA A 373 -24.72 23.16 5.97
N PHE A 374 -25.80 22.37 5.92
CA PHE A 374 -26.42 21.96 4.68
C PHE A 374 -27.71 22.74 4.38
N GLY A 375 -27.75 23.37 3.20
CA GLY A 375 -28.87 24.18 2.70
C GLY A 375 -28.42 25.28 1.73
N GLN A 376 -29.37 25.98 1.13
CA GLN A 376 -29.09 27.11 0.23
C GLN A 376 -28.86 28.38 1.05
N ALA A 377 -27.61 28.74 1.29
CA ALA A 377 -27.25 30.06 1.81
C ALA A 377 -25.85 30.48 1.38
N ALA A 378 -25.58 31.78 1.49
CA ALA A 378 -24.25 32.35 1.29
C ALA A 378 -23.79 33.02 2.59
N LEU A 379 -22.63 32.58 3.10
CA LEU A 379 -21.96 33.27 4.19
C LEU A 379 -21.31 34.55 3.62
N PRO A 380 -21.57 35.75 4.19
CA PRO A 380 -20.88 36.96 3.75
C PRO A 380 -19.40 36.88 4.10
N GLU A 381 -18.55 37.55 3.30
CA GLU A 381 -17.11 37.57 3.55
C GLU A 381 -16.78 38.22 4.91
N ARG A 382 -17.43 39.35 5.25
CA ARG A 382 -17.28 40.00 6.55
C ARG A 382 -18.59 40.64 7.01
N GLY A 383 -18.79 40.70 8.33
CA GLY A 383 -19.91 41.40 8.96
C GLY A 383 -20.91 40.48 9.66
N PRO A 384 -21.94 41.06 10.32
CA PRO A 384 -22.98 40.27 10.97
C PRO A 384 -23.80 39.48 9.95
N PHE A 385 -24.22 38.28 10.31
CA PHE A 385 -25.07 37.44 9.46
C PHE A 385 -26.16 36.74 10.25
N LYS A 386 -27.20 36.36 9.52
CA LYS A 386 -28.24 35.42 9.95
C LYS A 386 -28.65 34.55 8.77
N LEU A 387 -28.29 33.28 8.81
CA LEU A 387 -28.65 32.28 7.80
C LEU A 387 -29.83 31.47 8.30
N ALA A 388 -30.87 31.33 7.49
CA ALA A 388 -31.98 30.42 7.74
C ALA A 388 -32.04 29.41 6.58
N LEU A 389 -31.79 28.14 6.89
CA LEU A 389 -31.71 27.05 5.92
C LEU A 389 -33.02 26.26 5.87
N GLU A 390 -33.24 25.54 4.78
CA GLU A 390 -34.43 24.72 4.53
C GLU A 390 -34.59 23.58 5.55
N SER A 391 -33.49 23.16 6.16
CA SER A 391 -33.46 22.21 7.27
C SER A 391 -34.12 22.74 8.55
N GLY A 392 -34.48 24.02 8.61
CA GLY A 392 -34.89 24.69 9.84
C GLY A 392 -33.72 25.06 10.75
N LEU A 393 -32.48 24.91 10.27
CA LEU A 393 -31.28 25.41 10.92
C LEU A 393 -31.19 26.92 10.72
N VAL A 394 -31.09 27.66 11.82
CA VAL A 394 -30.82 29.09 11.83
C VAL A 394 -29.48 29.30 12.49
N LEU A 395 -28.56 29.99 11.81
CA LEU A 395 -27.23 30.35 12.32
C LEU A 395 -27.07 31.87 12.30
N GLU A 396 -26.55 32.44 13.38
CA GLU A 396 -26.29 33.87 13.50
C GLU A 396 -24.96 34.14 14.19
N GLY A 397 -24.27 35.21 13.77
CA GLY A 397 -22.93 35.52 14.27
C GLY A 397 -22.28 36.64 13.45
N PHE A 398 -20.95 36.72 13.51
CA PHE A 398 -20.16 37.69 12.76
C PHE A 398 -19.10 36.98 11.91
N ALA A 399 -19.12 37.18 10.60
CA ALA A 399 -18.11 36.65 9.69
C ALA A 399 -16.85 37.53 9.72
N ALA A 400 -15.68 36.90 9.88
CA ALA A 400 -14.38 37.57 9.97
C ALA A 400 -13.52 37.44 8.69
N GLY A 401 -13.96 36.65 7.71
CA GLY A 401 -13.26 36.39 6.45
C GLY A 401 -12.80 34.94 6.32
N GLY A 402 -12.69 34.46 5.08
CA GLY A 402 -12.22 33.09 4.80
C GLY A 402 -13.03 31.98 5.50
N GLY A 403 -14.32 32.22 5.77
CA GLY A 403 -15.20 31.29 6.49
C GLY A 403 -15.07 31.29 8.01
N GLU A 404 -14.18 32.09 8.61
CA GLU A 404 -14.13 32.23 10.07
C GLU A 404 -15.34 33.01 10.59
N VAL A 405 -15.98 32.48 11.64
CA VAL A 405 -17.15 33.10 12.27
C VAL A 405 -16.94 33.23 13.78
N LEU A 406 -17.43 34.34 14.33
CA LEU A 406 -17.32 34.74 15.73
C LEU A 406 -18.70 34.89 16.36
N ALA A 407 -18.77 34.66 17.67
CA ALA A 407 -19.99 34.70 18.47
C ALA A 407 -21.14 33.88 17.84
N LEU A 408 -20.80 32.75 17.22
CA LEU A 408 -21.74 31.91 16.51
C LEU A 408 -22.78 31.34 17.49
N ARG A 409 -24.05 31.47 17.10
CA ARG A 409 -25.21 30.88 17.77
C ARG A 409 -26.10 30.23 16.73
N GLY A 410 -26.86 29.24 17.15
CA GLY A 410 -27.73 28.54 16.23
C GLY A 410 -28.83 27.76 16.90
N ARG A 411 -29.88 27.55 16.11
CA ARG A 411 -31.07 26.80 16.52
C ARG A 411 -31.50 25.88 15.39
N LEU A 412 -31.94 24.67 15.72
CA LEU A 412 -32.56 23.76 14.77
C LEU A 412 -33.99 23.48 15.21
N ALA A 413 -34.96 23.82 14.35
CA ALA A 413 -36.38 23.64 14.65
C ALA A 413 -36.79 24.22 16.03
N GLY A 414 -36.22 25.36 16.40
CA GLY A 414 -36.49 26.07 17.65
C GLY A 414 -35.68 25.61 18.87
N ARG A 415 -34.89 24.54 18.77
CA ARG A 415 -33.98 24.09 19.85
C ARG A 415 -32.60 24.71 19.70
N GLU A 416 -32.00 25.19 20.78
CA GLU A 416 -30.63 25.70 20.77
C GLU A 416 -29.63 24.58 20.53
N LEU A 417 -28.61 24.88 19.71
CA LEU A 417 -27.47 24.00 19.47
C LEU A 417 -26.28 24.48 20.29
N ASP A 418 -25.53 23.54 20.84
CA ASP A 418 -24.22 23.84 21.43
C ASP A 418 -23.22 24.04 20.28
N LEU A 419 -22.80 25.29 20.07
CA LEU A 419 -21.92 25.68 18.97
C LEU A 419 -20.66 26.36 19.51
N PRO A 420 -19.49 26.09 18.92
CA PRO A 420 -18.28 26.82 19.24
C PRO A 420 -18.47 28.31 18.93
N ALA A 421 -18.09 29.17 19.89
CA ALA A 421 -18.19 30.62 19.70
C ALA A 421 -17.29 31.14 18.56
N VAL A 422 -16.20 30.44 18.27
CA VAL A 422 -15.28 30.73 17.16
C VAL A 422 -15.01 29.44 16.39
N THR A 423 -15.26 29.45 15.08
CA THR A 423 -15.12 28.26 14.22
C THR A 423 -14.99 28.66 12.74
N LYS A 424 -14.64 27.70 11.89
CA LYS A 424 -14.84 27.82 10.44
C LYS A 424 -16.23 27.32 10.07
N LEU A 425 -17.02 28.12 9.37
CA LEU A 425 -18.34 27.74 8.87
C LEU A 425 -18.30 27.58 7.34
N PHE A 426 -18.67 26.39 6.89
CA PHE A 426 -18.91 26.07 5.50
C PHE A 426 -20.40 25.85 5.27
N VAL A 427 -20.88 26.23 4.09
CA VAL A 427 -22.27 26.01 3.67
C VAL A 427 -22.26 25.26 2.35
N SER A 428 -23.08 24.22 2.24
CA SER A 428 -23.18 23.39 1.04
C SER A 428 -24.61 22.93 0.81
N THR A 429 -25.03 22.76 -0.45
CA THR A 429 -26.40 22.27 -0.76
C THR A 429 -26.50 20.76 -0.75
N HIS A 430 -25.39 20.07 -1.01
CA HIS A 430 -25.26 18.62 -0.97
C HIS A 430 -23.81 18.23 -0.67
N LEU A 431 -23.54 16.94 -0.54
CA LEU A 431 -22.20 16.41 -0.25
C LEU A 431 -21.84 15.32 -1.26
N PRO A 432 -21.26 15.67 -2.43
CA PRO A 432 -20.91 14.72 -3.48
C PRO A 432 -20.02 13.56 -3.05
N SER A 433 -19.06 13.81 -2.16
CA SER A 433 -18.02 12.83 -1.84
C SER A 433 -17.47 13.03 -0.43
N VAL A 434 -17.16 11.92 0.23
CA VAL A 434 -16.37 11.88 1.47
C VAL A 434 -15.29 10.81 1.29
N ALA A 435 -14.03 11.17 1.45
CA ALA A 435 -12.91 10.27 1.16
C ALA A 435 -11.90 10.19 2.31
N GLY A 436 -11.12 9.11 2.32
CA GLY A 436 -10.01 8.89 3.24
C GLY A 436 -8.91 9.94 3.09
N GLY A 437 -8.31 10.32 4.21
CA GLY A 437 -7.14 11.19 4.24
C GLY A 437 -7.41 12.65 3.86
N PRO A 438 -6.36 13.48 3.83
CA PRO A 438 -6.45 14.88 3.41
C PRO A 438 -6.66 15.01 1.89
N ALA A 439 -7.37 16.06 1.48
CA ALA A 439 -7.54 16.39 0.06
C ALA A 439 -6.23 16.89 -0.59
N ASP A 440 -5.39 17.59 0.18
CA ASP A 440 -4.04 18.02 -0.19
C ASP A 440 -3.02 17.37 0.77
N PRO A 441 -2.55 16.14 0.48
CA PRO A 441 -1.60 15.41 1.32
C PRO A 441 -0.28 16.15 1.51
N GLU A 442 0.22 16.85 0.50
CA GLU A 442 1.50 17.56 0.57
C GLU A 442 1.42 18.72 1.57
N THR A 443 0.37 19.54 1.50
CA THR A 443 0.17 20.60 2.48
C THR A 443 -0.11 20.04 3.87
N TRP A 444 -0.93 19.00 3.98
CA TRP A 444 -1.22 18.36 5.27
C TRP A 444 0.05 17.85 5.94
N ASP A 445 0.87 17.09 5.21
CA ASP A 445 2.12 16.51 5.69
C ASP A 445 3.16 17.57 6.07
N ARG A 446 3.22 18.71 5.37
CA ARG A 446 4.09 19.83 5.73
C ARG A 446 3.76 20.44 7.11
N TRP A 447 2.50 20.43 7.52
CA TRP A 447 2.06 21.02 8.79
C TRP A 447 1.94 20.00 9.92
N PHE A 448 1.56 18.76 9.60
CA PHE A 448 1.19 17.74 10.58
C PHE A 448 1.95 16.42 10.41
N GLY A 449 2.79 16.31 9.39
CA GLY A 449 3.62 15.14 9.19
C GLY A 449 4.68 15.04 10.29
N GLU A 450 4.73 13.91 10.96
CA GLU A 450 5.76 13.64 11.96
C GLU A 450 7.13 13.45 11.28
N MET A 451 8.12 14.25 11.66
CA MET A 451 9.49 14.14 11.15
C MET A 451 10.25 12.92 11.70
N SER A 452 9.82 12.33 12.82
CA SER A 452 10.59 11.35 13.58
C SER A 452 10.28 9.87 13.29
N ALA A 453 9.15 9.56 12.64
CA ALA A 453 8.64 8.18 12.62
C ALA A 453 9.29 7.24 11.58
N PHE A 454 10.08 7.77 10.63
CA PHE A 454 10.79 7.00 9.60
C PHE A 454 12.29 7.35 9.51
N SER A 455 12.78 8.22 10.40
CA SER A 455 14.17 8.70 10.38
C SER A 455 15.19 7.72 10.96
N GLU A 456 14.75 6.61 11.58
CA GLU A 456 15.66 5.61 12.13
C GLU A 456 15.92 4.50 11.11
N GLY A 457 16.68 4.88 10.08
CA GLY A 457 17.25 3.96 9.10
C GLY A 457 18.34 3.01 9.63
N ASP A 458 18.41 2.82 10.95
CA ASP A 458 19.53 2.21 11.66
C ASP A 458 19.33 0.71 11.94
N GLY A 459 18.08 0.25 12.12
CA GLY A 459 17.77 -1.17 12.39
C GLY A 459 18.02 -2.09 11.19
N GLU A 460 17.36 -1.80 10.06
CA GLU A 460 17.45 -2.60 8.82
C GLU A 460 18.87 -2.59 8.22
N ALA A 461 19.55 -1.44 8.24
CA ALA A 461 20.94 -1.33 7.77
C ALA A 461 21.91 -2.16 8.63
N LYS A 462 21.67 -2.24 9.95
CA LYS A 462 22.42 -3.12 10.87
C LYS A 462 22.07 -4.60 10.63
N ALA A 463 20.81 -4.94 10.37
CA ALA A 463 20.38 -6.30 10.02
C ALA A 463 21.04 -6.79 8.72
N ARG A 464 21.13 -5.95 7.69
CA ARG A 464 21.85 -6.24 6.43
C ARG A 464 23.35 -6.40 6.65
N SER A 465 23.95 -5.53 7.46
CA SER A 465 25.37 -5.61 7.84
C SER A 465 25.68 -6.90 8.63
N ARG A 466 24.79 -7.34 9.53
CA ARG A 466 24.92 -8.61 10.25
C ARG A 466 24.66 -9.82 9.32
N LYS A 467 23.75 -9.77 8.33
CA LYS A 467 23.60 -10.84 7.30
C LYS A 467 24.91 -11.11 6.55
N ALA A 468 25.65 -10.06 6.19
CA ALA A 468 26.96 -10.19 5.55
C ALA A 468 28.04 -10.77 6.49
N LEU A 469 27.94 -10.48 7.80
CA LEU A 469 28.83 -11.01 8.84
C LEU A 469 28.44 -12.41 9.35
N ALA A 470 27.19 -12.85 9.13
CA ALA A 470 26.66 -14.13 9.59
C ALA A 470 27.19 -15.32 8.75
N LEU A 471 27.66 -15.07 7.52
CA LEU A 471 28.22 -16.12 6.68
C LEU A 471 29.70 -16.35 7.04
N HIS A 472 30.07 -17.60 7.33
CA HIS A 472 31.47 -17.95 7.62
C HIS A 472 32.40 -17.42 6.51
N PRO A 473 33.52 -16.74 6.82
CA PRO A 473 34.35 -16.05 5.82
C PRO A 473 34.81 -16.95 4.65
N SER A 474 35.13 -18.21 4.94
CA SER A 474 35.50 -19.19 3.89
C SER A 474 34.31 -19.51 2.98
N LEU A 475 33.10 -19.68 3.53
CA LEU A 475 31.89 -19.93 2.74
C LEU A 475 31.55 -18.71 1.86
N ALA A 476 31.67 -17.50 2.42
CA ALA A 476 31.52 -16.26 1.66
C ALA A 476 32.52 -16.16 0.49
N ALA A 477 33.76 -16.62 0.69
CA ALA A 477 34.77 -16.67 -0.37
C ALA A 477 34.40 -17.66 -1.48
N LEU A 478 33.91 -18.86 -1.13
CA LEU A 478 33.47 -19.85 -2.12
C LEU A 478 32.32 -19.31 -2.98
N TYR A 479 31.31 -18.67 -2.38
CA TYR A 479 30.23 -18.03 -3.13
C TYR A 479 30.74 -16.93 -4.08
N ARG A 480 31.70 -16.10 -3.63
CA ARG A 480 32.32 -15.08 -4.49
C ARG A 480 33.03 -15.69 -5.69
N GLU A 481 33.78 -16.78 -5.50
CA GLU A 481 34.46 -17.47 -6.60
C GLU A 481 33.48 -18.06 -7.61
N VAL A 482 32.41 -18.73 -7.14
CA VAL A 482 31.34 -19.28 -8.00
C VAL A 482 30.67 -18.17 -8.80
N ARG A 483 30.34 -17.04 -8.15
CA ARG A 483 29.76 -15.87 -8.81
C ARG A 483 30.70 -15.31 -9.88
N GLN A 484 31.99 -15.15 -9.60
CA GLN A 484 32.97 -14.68 -10.57
C GLN A 484 33.06 -15.61 -11.79
N MET A 485 33.02 -16.94 -11.60
CA MET A 485 32.99 -17.89 -12.72
C MET A 485 31.73 -17.71 -13.60
N ARG A 486 30.56 -17.48 -12.99
CA ARG A 486 29.31 -17.21 -13.72
C ARG A 486 29.37 -15.91 -14.52
N GLU A 487 29.75 -14.81 -13.87
CA GLU A 487 29.84 -13.47 -14.49
C GLU A 487 30.87 -13.46 -15.63
N ALA A 488 32.02 -14.11 -15.44
CA ALA A 488 33.05 -14.27 -16.48
C ALA A 488 32.69 -15.32 -17.54
N ARG A 489 31.57 -16.04 -17.38
CA ARG A 489 31.15 -17.17 -18.24
C ARG A 489 32.27 -18.20 -18.47
N THR A 490 33.13 -18.39 -17.47
CA THR A 490 34.34 -19.21 -17.56
C THR A 490 34.34 -20.22 -16.42
N VAL A 491 34.13 -21.50 -16.77
CA VAL A 491 34.16 -22.60 -15.80
C VAL A 491 35.54 -23.24 -15.80
N LYS A 492 36.15 -23.38 -14.62
CA LYS A 492 37.40 -24.11 -14.42
C LYS A 492 37.10 -25.43 -13.71
N PRO A 493 37.01 -26.57 -14.42
CA PRO A 493 36.50 -27.83 -13.85
C PRO A 493 37.26 -28.28 -12.59
N GLU A 494 38.58 -28.18 -12.59
CA GLU A 494 39.42 -28.53 -11.42
C GLU A 494 39.13 -27.64 -10.21
N ARG A 495 38.98 -26.32 -10.42
CA ARG A 495 38.65 -25.40 -9.33
C ARG A 495 37.24 -25.65 -8.82
N LEU A 496 36.30 -25.94 -9.71
CA LEU A 496 34.93 -26.29 -9.35
C LEU A 496 34.85 -27.64 -8.60
N ALA A 497 35.77 -28.57 -8.86
CA ALA A 497 35.98 -29.77 -8.05
C ALA A 497 36.44 -29.44 -6.62
N GLN A 498 37.42 -28.53 -6.49
CA GLN A 498 37.91 -28.06 -5.19
C GLN A 498 36.82 -27.32 -4.40
N ILE A 499 36.03 -26.46 -5.05
CA ILE A 499 34.93 -25.74 -4.40
C ILE A 499 33.87 -26.72 -3.89
N ALA A 500 33.50 -27.74 -4.67
CA ALA A 500 32.56 -28.76 -4.20
C ALA A 500 33.09 -29.56 -3.01
N ALA A 501 34.39 -29.88 -2.99
CA ALA A 501 35.01 -30.53 -1.84
C ALA A 501 34.96 -29.62 -0.60
N ALA A 502 35.33 -28.35 -0.73
CA ALA A 502 35.26 -27.39 0.36
C ALA A 502 33.82 -27.11 0.84
N ALA A 503 32.82 -27.22 -0.04
CA ALA A 503 31.42 -27.10 0.32
C ALA A 503 30.95 -28.20 1.30
N THR A 504 31.67 -29.34 1.38
CA THR A 504 31.34 -30.41 2.34
C THR A 504 31.59 -30.02 3.80
N ASP A 505 32.45 -29.01 4.04
CA ASP A 505 32.68 -28.42 5.37
C ASP A 505 31.48 -27.59 5.86
N PHE A 506 30.51 -27.31 4.98
CA PHE A 506 29.29 -26.55 5.27
C PHE A 506 28.04 -27.40 4.93
N PRO A 507 27.75 -28.47 5.68
CA PRO A 507 26.73 -29.46 5.33
C PRO A 507 25.31 -28.89 5.23
N ASP A 508 25.02 -27.80 5.94
CA ASP A 508 23.73 -27.11 5.93
C ASP A 508 23.55 -26.20 4.70
N ASP A 509 24.64 -25.83 4.01
CA ASP A 509 24.60 -24.98 2.82
C ASP A 509 24.37 -25.83 1.55
N TRP A 510 23.10 -26.13 1.30
CA TRP A 510 22.66 -26.84 0.09
C TRP A 510 22.75 -25.97 -1.18
N LEU A 511 22.68 -24.64 -1.02
CA LEU A 511 22.59 -23.70 -2.14
C LEU A 511 23.93 -23.60 -2.89
N LEU A 512 25.07 -23.56 -2.18
CA LEU A 512 26.39 -23.54 -2.82
C LEU A 512 26.62 -24.81 -3.65
N ARG A 513 26.21 -25.97 -3.13
CA ARG A 513 26.31 -27.25 -3.85
C ARG A 513 25.47 -27.23 -5.12
N THR A 514 24.25 -26.72 -5.03
CA THR A 514 23.36 -26.55 -6.19
C THR A 514 24.00 -25.65 -7.26
N GLU A 515 24.57 -24.52 -6.85
CA GLU A 515 25.25 -23.60 -7.77
C GLU A 515 26.45 -24.25 -8.48
N VAL A 516 27.21 -25.08 -7.76
CA VAL A 516 28.34 -25.82 -8.32
C VAL A 516 27.89 -26.91 -9.30
N GLU A 517 26.84 -27.64 -8.97
CA GLU A 517 26.26 -28.67 -9.84
C GLU A 517 25.73 -28.07 -11.14
N GLU A 518 25.02 -26.94 -11.07
CA GLU A 518 24.54 -26.21 -12.25
C GLU A 518 25.68 -25.76 -13.17
N LEU A 519 26.80 -25.29 -12.61
CA LEU A 519 27.98 -24.90 -13.40
C LEU A 519 28.71 -26.10 -14.03
N ARG A 520 28.54 -27.31 -13.47
CA ARG A 520 29.08 -28.56 -14.04
C ARG A 520 28.18 -29.12 -15.14
N ALA A 521 26.88 -28.87 -15.06
CA ALA A 521 25.95 -29.35 -16.07
C ALA A 521 26.29 -28.74 -17.43
N PRO A 522 26.31 -29.53 -18.52
CA PRO A 522 26.47 -28.99 -19.86
C PRO A 522 25.31 -28.02 -20.12
N ARG A 523 25.62 -26.79 -20.58
CA ARG A 523 24.58 -25.84 -20.98
C ARG A 523 23.78 -26.48 -22.13
N ALA A 524 22.48 -26.64 -21.90
CA ALA A 524 21.52 -27.14 -22.90
C ALA A 524 21.37 -26.17 -24.07
#